data_AF-A0A915LJ56-F1
#
_entry.id   AF-A0A915LJ56-F1
#
_cell.length_a   1.000
_cell.length_b   1.000
_cell.length_c   1.000
_cell.angle_alpha   90.00
_cell.angle_beta   90.00
_cell.angle_gamma   90.00
#
_symmetry.space_group_name_H-M   'P 1'
#
loop_
_entity.id
_entity.type
_entity.pdbx_description
1 polymer ?
#
loop_
_entity_poly.entity_id
_entity_poly.type
_entity_poly.pdbx_seq_one_letter_code
_entity_poly.pdbx_strand_id
1 'polypeptide(L)'
;MRRSLYYVACRFRDECTKGFLSLHSQARFFIALFRMMCCMGLPELSPVNVDFLKQTLMYDKEKREEARAAFEQIFEDVVKGDWSIHLNWFFHSVRHM
;
A
#
# COMPACT_ATOMS: atom_id res chain seq x y z
N MET A 1 1.05 -30.59 -2.94
CA MET A 1 0.79 -29.38 -3.76
C MET A 1 0.26 -28.20 -2.94
N ARG A 2 -0.83 -28.31 -2.17
CA ARG A 2 -1.41 -27.19 -1.37
C ARG A 2 -0.47 -26.56 -0.31
N ARG A 3 0.40 -27.34 0.34
CA ARG A 3 1.42 -26.83 1.29
C ARG A 3 2.45 -25.89 0.63
N SER A 4 2.75 -26.09 -0.65
CA SER A 4 3.73 -25.27 -1.39
C SER A 4 3.16 -23.90 -1.74
N LEU A 5 1.89 -23.84 -2.17
CA LEU A 5 1.20 -22.57 -2.45
C LEU A 5 1.03 -21.70 -1.19
N TYR A 6 0.68 -22.29 -0.05
CA TYR A 6 0.60 -21.57 1.22
C TYR A 6 1.96 -21.00 1.64
N TYR A 7 3.03 -21.79 1.51
CA TYR A 7 4.39 -21.33 1.79
C TYR A 7 4.82 -20.16 0.92
N VAL A 8 4.54 -20.22 -0.39
CA VAL A 8 4.85 -19.12 -1.32
C VAL A 8 4.07 -17.85 -0.97
N ALA A 9 2.79 -17.98 -0.61
CA ALA A 9 1.95 -16.85 -0.20
C ALA A 9 2.45 -16.19 1.10
N CYS A 10 2.80 -16.98 2.11
CA CYS A 10 3.38 -16.46 3.35
C CYS A 10 4.70 -15.74 3.09
N ARG A 11 5.60 -16.34 2.30
CA ARG A 11 6.89 -15.73 1.97
C ARG A 11 6.73 -14.41 1.22
N PHE A 12 5.79 -14.34 0.27
CA PHE A 12 5.49 -13.10 -0.45
C PHE A 12 5.00 -12.01 0.51
N ARG A 13 4.05 -12.34 1.39
CA ARG A 13 3.54 -11.42 2.42
C ARG A 13 4.66 -10.90 3.30
N ASP A 14 5.54 -11.77 3.78
CA ASP A 14 6.68 -11.37 4.62
C ASP A 14 7.63 -10.41 3.92
N GLU A 15 7.97 -10.65 2.65
CA GLU A 15 8.84 -9.74 1.89
C GLU A 15 8.16 -8.39 1.62
N CYS A 16 6.87 -8.38 1.28
CA CYS A 16 6.11 -7.14 1.15
C CYS A 16 6.07 -6.35 2.46
N THR A 17 5.83 -7.03 3.59
CA THR A 17 5.83 -6.40 4.91
C THR A 17 7.19 -5.81 5.26
N LYS A 18 8.30 -6.50 4.95
CA LYS A 18 9.66 -5.95 5.13
C LYS A 18 9.88 -4.70 4.27
N GLY A 19 9.44 -4.73 3.01
CA GLY A 19 9.51 -3.58 2.10
C GLY A 19 8.71 -2.39 2.62
N PHE A 20 7.45 -2.62 3.01
CA PHE A 20 6.60 -1.60 3.61
C PHE A 20 7.22 -0.98 4.87
N LEU A 21 7.74 -1.80 5.79
CA LEU A 21 8.34 -1.30 7.03
C LEU A 21 9.60 -0.47 6.76
N SER A 22 10.33 -0.75 5.68
CA SER A 22 11.46 0.06 5.25
C SER A 22 11.00 1.45 4.79
N LEU A 23 9.93 1.53 4.01
CA LEU A 23 9.31 2.80 3.59
C LEU A 23 8.72 3.57 4.77
N HIS A 24 7.98 2.90 5.65
CA HIS A 24 7.37 3.47 6.85
C HIS A 24 8.42 4.11 7.77
N SER A 25 9.57 3.44 7.97
CA SER A 25 10.67 3.97 8.79
C SER A 25 11.23 5.31 8.28
N GLN A 26 11.05 5.60 6.99
CA GLN A 26 11.49 6.83 6.34
C GLN A 26 10.31 7.73 5.93
N ALA A 27 9.10 7.50 6.47
CA ALA A 27 7.90 8.16 6.00
C ALA A 27 7.98 9.70 6.08
N ARG A 28 8.61 10.24 7.12
CA ARG A 28 8.85 11.69 7.24
C ARG A 28 9.64 12.26 6.05
N PHE A 29 10.67 11.53 5.60
CA PHE A 29 11.51 11.95 4.47
C PHE A 29 10.70 11.99 3.18
N PHE A 30 9.95 10.92 2.87
CA PHE A 30 9.08 10.90 1.68
C PHE A 30 8.01 12.00 1.72
N ILE A 31 7.35 12.21 2.86
CA ILE A 31 6.34 13.27 3.02
C ILE A 31 6.99 14.66 2.79
N ALA A 32 8.16 14.92 3.34
CA ALA A 32 8.86 16.19 3.14
C ALA A 32 9.28 16.39 1.68
N LEU A 33 9.82 15.35 1.04
CA LEU A 33 10.21 15.36 -0.37
C LEU A 33 9.04 15.71 -1.28
N PHE A 34 7.90 15.04 -1.09
CA PHE A 34 6.71 15.28 -1.90
C PHE A 34 6.08 16.66 -1.62
N ARG A 35 6.15 17.17 -0.38
CA ARG A 35 5.77 18.56 -0.10
C ARG A 35 6.62 19.56 -0.86
N MET A 36 7.93 19.36 -0.92
CA MET A 36 8.81 20.22 -1.73
C MET A 36 8.45 20.16 -3.21
N MET A 37 8.16 18.97 -3.74
CA MET A 37 7.69 18.80 -5.13
C MET A 37 6.38 19.55 -5.41
N CYS A 38 5.43 19.56 -4.47
CA CYS A 38 4.23 20.40 -4.59
C CYS A 38 4.59 21.89 -4.69
N CYS A 39 5.50 22.37 -3.84
CA CYS A 39 5.94 23.77 -3.88
C CYS A 39 6.67 24.15 -5.17
N MET A 40 7.28 23.17 -5.86
CA MET A 40 7.93 23.36 -7.15
C MET A 40 6.94 23.36 -8.34
N GLY A 41 5.63 23.22 -8.09
CA GLY A 41 4.60 23.34 -9.12
C GLY A 41 4.43 22.11 -10.00
N LEU A 42 4.76 20.91 -9.49
CA LEU A 42 4.55 19.66 -10.23
C LEU A 42 3.03 19.42 -10.43
N PRO A 43 2.51 19.43 -11.66
CA PRO A 43 1.06 19.45 -11.92
C PRO A 43 0.35 18.16 -11.50
N GLU A 44 1.05 17.03 -11.48
CA GLU A 44 0.50 15.73 -11.06
C GLU A 44 0.44 15.57 -9.53
N LEU A 45 1.01 16.52 -8.78
CA LEU A 45 1.17 16.40 -7.33
C LEU A 45 0.51 17.54 -6.56
N SER A 46 -0.66 17.23 -6.01
CA SER A 46 -1.43 18.13 -5.14
C SER A 46 -1.16 17.87 -3.65
N PRO A 47 -1.50 18.81 -2.76
CA PRO A 47 -1.51 18.58 -1.31
C PRO A 47 -2.31 17.35 -0.88
N VAL A 48 -3.41 17.05 -1.58
CA VAL A 48 -4.23 15.85 -1.32
C VAL A 48 -3.42 14.57 -1.56
N ASN A 49 -2.55 14.54 -2.57
CA ASN A 49 -1.69 13.38 -2.84
C ASN A 49 -0.65 13.19 -1.72
N VAL A 50 -0.14 14.27 -1.13
CA VAL A 50 0.78 14.21 0.02
C VAL A 50 0.07 13.65 1.27
N ASP A 51 -1.16 14.08 1.53
CA ASP A 51 -1.95 13.56 2.65
C ASP A 51 -2.30 12.08 2.45
N PHE A 52 -2.60 11.68 1.21
CA PHE A 52 -2.78 10.28 0.85
C PHE A 52 -1.49 9.47 1.06
N LEU A 53 -0.33 9.99 0.67
CA LEU A 53 0.96 9.36 0.94
C LEU A 53 1.21 9.18 2.44
N LYS A 54 0.88 10.21 3.24
CA LYS A 54 0.99 10.16 4.71
C LYS A 54 0.14 9.03 5.31
N GLN A 55 -1.09 8.87 4.82
CA GLN A 55 -1.99 7.77 5.24
C GLN A 55 -1.47 6.42 4.78
N THR A 56 -1.00 6.31 3.53
CA THR A 56 -0.48 5.07 2.93
C THR A 56 0.77 4.57 3.66
N LEU A 57 1.65 5.47 4.06
CA LEU A 57 2.83 5.15 4.86
C LEU A 57 2.51 4.98 6.35
N MET A 58 1.23 5.06 6.75
CA MET A 58 0.77 4.90 8.14
C MET A 58 1.57 5.77 9.11
N TYR A 59 1.82 7.02 8.74
CA TYR A 59 2.76 7.92 9.46
C TYR A 59 2.36 8.16 10.93
N ASP A 60 1.09 7.99 11.28
CA ASP A 60 0.57 8.10 12.64
C ASP A 60 0.93 6.90 13.55
N LYS A 61 1.39 5.78 12.98
CA LYS A 61 1.80 4.59 13.73
C LYS A 61 3.25 4.71 14.16
N GLU A 62 3.48 5.18 15.38
CA GLU A 62 4.85 5.38 15.90
C GLU A 62 5.59 4.06 16.14
N LYS A 63 4.86 3.01 16.53
CA LYS A 63 5.44 1.69 16.79
C LYS A 63 5.45 0.86 15.51
N ARG A 64 6.62 0.35 15.17
CA ARG A 64 6.84 -0.54 14.01
C ARG A 64 5.89 -1.73 13.98
N GLU A 65 5.58 -2.32 15.14
CA GLU A 65 4.67 -3.48 15.23
C GLU A 65 3.21 -3.10 14.96
N GLU A 66 2.79 -1.89 15.30
CA GLU A 66 1.44 -1.40 14.98
C GLU A 66 1.30 -1.17 13.47
N ALA A 67 2.33 -0.58 12.84
CA ALA A 67 2.38 -0.43 11.38
C ALA A 67 2.42 -1.79 10.66
N ARG A 68 3.17 -2.75 11.20
CA ARG A 68 3.21 -4.14 10.69
C ARG A 68 1.82 -4.76 10.72
N ALA A 69 1.16 -4.77 11.87
CA ALA A 69 -0.15 -5.39 12.04
C ALA A 69 -1.20 -4.73 11.12
N ALA A 70 -1.17 -3.40 11.00
CA ALA A 70 -2.06 -2.67 10.10
C ALA A 70 -1.82 -3.03 8.62
N PHE A 71 -0.56 -3.17 8.19
CA PHE A 71 -0.25 -3.58 6.82
C PHE A 71 -0.59 -5.05 6.54
N GLU A 72 -0.38 -5.95 7.49
CA GLU A 72 -0.78 -7.35 7.38
C GLU A 72 -2.31 -7.50 7.27
N GLN A 73 -3.08 -6.64 7.96
CA GLN A 73 -4.54 -6.61 7.86
C GLN A 73 -5.03 -6.30 6.44
N ILE A 74 -4.29 -5.50 5.67
CA ILE A 74 -4.63 -5.22 4.26
C ILE A 74 -4.68 -6.51 3.44
N PHE A 75 -3.76 -7.46 3.68
CA PHE A 75 -3.80 -8.75 2.98
C PHE A 75 -5.03 -9.57 3.34
N GLU A 76 -5.42 -9.56 4.62
CA GLU A 76 -6.63 -10.26 5.06
C GLU A 76 -7.89 -9.65 4.46
N ASP A 77 -7.94 -8.33 4.34
CA ASP A 77 -9.07 -7.61 3.79
C ASP A 77 -9.18 -7.80 2.27
N VAL A 78 -8.05 -7.79 1.54
CA VAL A 78 -8.02 -8.06 0.10
C VAL A 78 -8.43 -9.50 -0.20
N VAL A 79 -7.95 -10.47 0.58
CA VAL A 79 -8.35 -11.88 0.41
C VAL A 79 -9.86 -12.07 0.64
N LYS A 80 -10.47 -11.30 1.54
CA LYS A 80 -11.93 -11.33 1.78
C LYS A 80 -12.73 -10.52 0.75
N GLY A 81 -12.14 -9.47 0.19
CA GLY A 81 -12.78 -8.52 -0.76
C GLY A 81 -12.62 -8.88 -2.24
N ASP A 82 -11.94 -9.98 -2.56
CA ASP A 82 -11.47 -10.37 -3.90
C ASP A 82 -12.54 -10.28 -5.02
N TRP A 83 -13.81 -10.56 -4.71
CA TRP A 83 -14.88 -10.52 -5.71
C TRP A 83 -15.17 -9.10 -6.23
N SER A 84 -15.17 -8.07 -5.38
CA SER A 84 -15.51 -6.70 -5.84
C SER A 84 -14.43 -6.13 -6.77
N ILE A 85 -13.17 -6.45 -6.51
CA ILE A 85 -12.02 -6.07 -7.33
C ILE A 85 -12.06 -6.81 -8.67
N HIS A 86 -12.23 -8.13 -8.66
CA HIS A 86 -12.29 -8.93 -9.88
C HIS A 86 -13.45 -8.53 -10.81
N LEU A 87 -14.61 -8.16 -10.25
CA LEU A 87 -15.72 -7.59 -11.02
C LEU A 87 -15.35 -6.22 -11.60
N ASN A 88 -14.69 -5.34 -10.84
CA ASN A 88 -14.25 -4.03 -11.34
C ASN A 88 -13.30 -4.18 -12.55
N TRP A 89 -12.30 -5.06 -12.47
CA TRP A 89 -11.41 -5.37 -13.60
C TRP A 89 -12.17 -6.01 -14.78
N PHE A 90 -13.15 -6.87 -14.51
CA PHE A 90 -14.01 -7.45 -15.54
C PHE A 90 -14.84 -6.40 -16.28
N PHE A 91 -15.52 -5.49 -15.56
CA PHE A 91 -16.29 -4.41 -16.17
C PHE A 91 -15.40 -3.43 -16.94
N HIS A 92 -14.19 -3.13 -16.44
CA HIS A 92 -13.21 -2.36 -17.20
C HIS A 92 -12.77 -3.08 -18.48
N SER A 93 -12.57 -4.40 -18.45
CA SER A 93 -12.19 -5.19 -19.63
C SER A 93 -13.30 -5.30 -20.67
N VAL A 94 -14.56 -5.45 -20.24
CA VAL A 94 -15.74 -5.48 -21.12
C VAL A 94 -16.02 -4.12 -21.75
N ARG A 95 -15.69 -3.02 -21.06
CA ARG A 95 -15.83 -1.65 -21.60
C ARG A 95 -14.80 -1.31 -22.68
N HIS A 96 -13.70 -2.06 -22.76
CA HIS A 96 -12.65 -1.90 -23.78
C HIS A 96 -12.70 -2.97 -24.89
N MET A 97 -13.76 -3.79 -24.94
CA MET A 97 -14.19 -4.59 -26.10
C MET A 97 -15.35 -3.88 -26.81
#